data_AF-A0A9J6BHF9-F1
#
_entry.id   AF-A0A9J6BHF9-F1
#
_cell.length_a   1.000
_cell.length_b   1.000
_cell.length_c   1.000
_cell.angle_alpha   90.00
_cell.angle_beta   90.00
_cell.angle_gamma   90.00
#
_symmetry.space_group_name_H-M   'P 1'
#
loop_
_entity.id
_entity.type
_entity.pdbx_description
1 polymer ?
#
loop_
_entity_poly.entity_id
_entity_poly.type
_entity_poly.pdbx_seq_one_letter_code
_entity_poly.pdbx_strand_id
1 'polypeptide(L)'
;MTEINCKFERIFSNYRCLIENQKIHKNLITINGKHLTGKTNNQVNQIYLTECDFEEFPEKLQKIFSNVESLRIWKCKLDKINRKHIKNWKKLTHIYVENCELRKLEGDTFKDLKELKFISFDGNKLEEIEPKTFDGLEKLEWLNLRRNLNIDMRFDIDDERSNSLNEIKKEIKMKCIKKNSNFEEPGRKRKMFKKFCYCSRD
;
A
#
# COMPACT_ATOMS: atom_id res chain seq x y z
N MET A 1 8.68 -11.18 20.63
CA MET A 1 7.35 -11.69 21.04
C MET A 1 6.67 -12.25 19.80
N THR A 2 6.04 -13.43 19.86
CA THR A 2 5.44 -14.07 18.67
C THR A 2 3.93 -13.85 18.59
N GLU A 3 3.44 -12.80 19.24
CA GLU A 3 2.02 -12.56 19.48
C GLU A 3 1.69 -11.12 19.14
N ILE A 4 0.49 -10.89 18.60
CA ILE A 4 -0.09 -9.55 18.45
C ILE A 4 -1.45 -9.53 19.14
N ASN A 5 -1.72 -8.43 19.84
CA ASN A 5 -2.99 -8.16 20.48
C ASN A 5 -3.85 -7.34 19.53
N CYS A 6 -5.03 -7.86 19.26
CA CYS A 6 -6.04 -7.20 18.47
C CYS A 6 -7.17 -6.71 19.37
N LYS A 7 -7.50 -5.43 19.27
CA LYS A 7 -8.76 -4.90 19.80
C LYS A 7 -9.84 -5.10 18.75
N PHE A 8 -10.79 -5.97 19.04
CA PHE A 8 -11.93 -6.23 18.16
C PHE A 8 -13.07 -5.28 18.45
N GLU A 9 -13.54 -4.56 17.43
CA GLU A 9 -14.57 -3.53 17.60
C GLU A 9 -15.47 -3.39 16.37
N ARG A 10 -16.65 -2.80 16.57
CA ARG A 10 -17.60 -2.51 15.51
C ARG A 10 -17.53 -1.03 15.15
N ILE A 11 -17.34 -0.73 13.88
CA ILE A 11 -17.30 0.64 13.34
C ILE A 11 -18.35 0.73 12.24
N PHE A 12 -19.49 1.35 12.55
CA PHE A 12 -20.69 1.32 11.71
C PHE A 12 -21.11 -0.14 11.39
N SER A 13 -21.13 -0.53 10.12
CA SER A 13 -21.40 -1.89 9.65
C SER A 13 -20.18 -2.82 9.71
N ASN A 14 -18.98 -2.29 9.91
CA ASN A 14 -17.73 -3.05 9.82
C ASN A 14 -17.33 -3.69 11.14
N TYR A 15 -16.70 -4.85 11.05
CA TYR A 15 -16.07 -5.53 12.17
C TYR A 15 -14.55 -5.53 12.01
N ARG A 16 -13.89 -4.79 12.89
CA ARG A 16 -12.49 -4.40 12.76
C ARG A 16 -11.61 -5.12 13.77
N CYS A 17 -10.42 -5.51 13.31
CA CYS A 17 -9.27 -5.81 14.14
C CYS A 17 -8.32 -4.60 14.17
N LEU A 18 -8.17 -3.95 15.33
CA LEU A 18 -7.24 -2.83 15.54
C LEU A 18 -5.97 -3.34 16.26
N ILE A 19 -4.82 -3.05 15.68
CA ILE A 19 -3.49 -3.35 16.22
C ILE A 19 -2.75 -2.03 16.32
N GLU A 20 -2.42 -1.62 17.54
CA GLU A 20 -1.83 -0.32 17.83
C GLU A 20 -0.57 -0.48 18.69
N ASN A 21 0.46 0.32 18.40
CA ASN A 21 1.67 0.46 19.23
C ASN A 21 2.38 -0.87 19.56
N GLN A 22 2.44 -1.78 18.58
CA GLN A 22 3.00 -3.12 18.76
C GLN A 22 4.16 -3.39 17.82
N LYS A 23 5.14 -4.13 18.33
CA LYS A 23 6.22 -4.68 17.52
C LYS A 23 5.76 -5.99 16.89
N ILE A 24 5.74 -6.03 15.56
CA ILE A 24 5.26 -7.17 14.78
C ILE A 24 6.47 -7.94 14.27
N HIS A 25 6.66 -9.12 14.85
CA HIS A 25 7.75 -10.02 14.53
C HIS A 25 7.41 -10.92 13.34
N LYS A 26 8.42 -11.25 12.52
CA LYS A 26 8.29 -12.16 11.37
C LYS A 26 7.71 -13.53 11.72
N ASN A 27 7.99 -14.01 12.94
CA ASN A 27 7.54 -15.30 13.45
C ASN A 27 6.20 -15.16 14.18
N LEU A 28 5.22 -14.44 13.61
CA LEU A 28 3.90 -14.32 14.23
C LEU A 28 3.23 -15.69 14.39
N ILE A 29 2.95 -16.08 15.62
CA ILE A 29 2.29 -17.35 15.97
C ILE A 29 0.84 -17.10 16.37
N THR A 30 0.55 -16.10 17.20
CA THR A 30 -0.79 -15.97 17.81
C THR A 30 -1.35 -14.56 17.66
N ILE A 31 -2.68 -14.47 17.47
CA ILE A 31 -3.44 -13.23 17.62
C ILE A 31 -4.28 -13.37 18.88
N ASN A 32 -4.05 -12.47 19.83
CA ASN A 32 -4.79 -12.38 21.07
C ASN A 32 -5.88 -11.31 20.93
N GLY A 33 -6.90 -11.39 21.78
CA GLY A 33 -7.98 -10.41 21.84
C GLY A 33 -9.34 -11.07 22.05
N LYS A 34 -10.24 -10.37 22.74
CA LYS A 34 -11.60 -10.85 22.98
C LYS A 34 -12.52 -10.36 21.86
N HIS A 35 -13.13 -11.29 21.12
CA HIS A 35 -14.17 -10.96 20.15
C HIS A 35 -15.43 -10.41 20.83
N LEU A 36 -16.23 -9.68 20.05
CA LEU A 36 -17.59 -9.35 20.46
C LEU A 36 -18.44 -10.63 20.51
N THR A 37 -19.50 -10.64 21.32
CA THR A 37 -20.38 -11.82 21.46
C THR A 37 -20.87 -12.33 20.12
N GLY A 38 -20.67 -13.62 19.84
CA GLY A 38 -21.05 -14.27 18.59
C GLY A 38 -20.20 -13.90 17.36
N LYS A 39 -19.09 -13.17 17.55
CA LYS A 39 -18.14 -12.85 16.48
C LYS A 39 -16.93 -13.78 16.46
N THR A 40 -16.36 -13.96 15.27
CA THR A 40 -15.17 -14.79 15.02
C THR A 40 -14.20 -14.09 14.07
N ASN A 41 -12.98 -14.62 13.94
CA ASN A 41 -11.99 -14.14 12.96
C ASN A 41 -12.54 -14.08 11.52
N ASN A 42 -13.40 -15.02 11.12
CA ASN A 42 -13.96 -15.07 9.78
C ASN A 42 -14.93 -13.91 9.48
N GLN A 43 -15.40 -13.19 10.51
CA GLN A 43 -16.28 -12.03 10.31
C GLN A 43 -15.53 -10.71 10.31
N VAL A 44 -14.21 -10.72 10.56
CA VAL A 44 -13.39 -9.51 10.49
C VAL A 44 -13.26 -9.10 9.03
N ASN A 45 -13.78 -7.92 8.70
CA ASN A 45 -13.73 -7.34 7.37
C ASN A 45 -12.82 -6.10 7.28
N GLN A 46 -12.33 -5.59 8.41
CA GLN A 46 -11.35 -4.51 8.44
C GLN A 46 -10.16 -4.85 9.34
N ILE A 47 -8.96 -4.59 8.84
CA ILE A 47 -7.74 -4.63 9.65
C ILE A 47 -7.15 -3.22 9.66
N TYR A 48 -6.87 -2.70 10.85
CA TYR A 48 -6.18 -1.44 11.02
C TYR A 48 -4.93 -1.64 11.89
N LEU A 49 -3.76 -1.39 11.30
CA LEU A 49 -2.48 -1.33 12.00
C LEU A 49 -2.04 0.12 12.10
N THR A 50 -1.78 0.60 13.31
CA THR A 50 -1.38 1.98 13.57
C THR A 50 -0.18 2.04 14.50
N GLU A 51 0.80 2.88 14.17
CA GLU A 51 1.97 3.13 15.03
C GLU A 51 2.72 1.83 15.40
N CYS A 52 2.72 0.84 14.50
CA CYS A 52 3.38 -0.45 14.68
C CYS A 52 4.79 -0.47 14.10
N ASP A 53 5.67 -1.25 14.73
CA ASP A 53 7.05 -1.48 14.27
C ASP A 53 7.15 -2.87 13.65
N PHE A 54 7.31 -2.94 12.32
CA PHE A 54 7.38 -4.21 11.58
C PHE A 54 8.83 -4.68 11.45
N GLU A 55 9.13 -5.88 11.94
CA GLU A 55 10.31 -6.61 11.45
C GLU A 55 10.03 -7.21 10.06
N GLU A 56 8.79 -7.65 9.83
CA GLU A 56 8.28 -8.10 8.53
C GLU A 56 6.75 -7.97 8.51
N PHE A 57 6.17 -7.89 7.31
CA PHE A 57 4.71 -7.94 7.15
C PHE A 57 4.15 -9.27 7.69
N PRO A 58 3.11 -9.27 8.54
CA PRO A 58 2.56 -10.47 9.16
C PRO A 58 1.66 -11.25 8.19
N GLU A 59 2.25 -11.99 7.24
CA GLU A 59 1.51 -12.76 6.22
C GLU A 59 0.45 -13.70 6.80
N LYS A 60 0.66 -14.20 8.03
CA LYS A 60 -0.29 -15.07 8.72
C LYS A 60 -1.67 -14.43 8.93
N LEU A 61 -1.76 -13.09 8.94
CA LEU A 61 -3.05 -12.39 8.98
C LEU A 61 -3.97 -12.81 7.84
N GLN A 62 -3.42 -13.09 6.66
CA GLN A 62 -4.17 -13.55 5.49
C GLN A 62 -4.83 -14.92 5.67
N LYS A 63 -4.30 -15.75 6.58
CA LYS A 63 -4.86 -17.07 6.90
C LYS A 63 -5.87 -16.99 8.03
N ILE A 64 -5.72 -16.02 8.93
CA ILE A 64 -6.58 -15.88 10.11
C ILE A 64 -7.85 -15.10 9.76
N PHE A 65 -7.72 -14.00 9.02
CA PHE A 65 -8.83 -13.16 8.62
C PHE A 65 -9.08 -13.32 7.12
N SER A 66 -10.04 -14.19 6.75
CA SER A 66 -10.29 -14.57 5.35
C SER A 66 -11.23 -13.63 4.58
N ASN A 67 -11.99 -12.78 5.27
CA ASN A 67 -13.04 -11.94 4.69
C ASN A 67 -12.71 -10.44 4.75
N VAL A 68 -11.43 -10.09 4.75
CA VAL A 68 -10.97 -8.71 4.81
C VAL A 68 -11.33 -7.96 3.52
N GLU A 69 -11.99 -6.82 3.69
CA GLU A 69 -12.42 -5.89 2.65
C GLU A 69 -11.61 -4.59 2.69
N SER A 70 -11.11 -4.21 3.87
CA SER A 70 -10.27 -3.02 4.05
C SER A 70 -9.02 -3.31 4.88
N LEU A 71 -7.86 -2.97 4.34
CA LEU A 71 -6.59 -2.96 5.04
C LEU A 71 -6.12 -1.52 5.20
N ARG A 72 -5.91 -1.08 6.45
CA ARG A 72 -5.29 0.20 6.77
C ARG A 72 -4.01 -0.02 7.56
N ILE A 73 -2.94 0.62 7.14
CA ILE A 73 -1.64 0.67 7.81
C ILE A 73 -1.24 2.13 7.88
N TRP A 74 -1.10 2.68 9.08
CA TRP A 74 -0.80 4.09 9.28
C TRP A 74 0.34 4.27 10.24
N LYS A 75 1.27 5.20 9.93
CA LYS A 75 2.42 5.51 10.79
C LYS A 75 3.22 4.29 11.24
N CYS A 76 3.38 3.31 10.36
CA CYS A 76 4.18 2.13 10.65
C CYS A 76 5.50 2.19 9.88
N LYS A 77 6.56 1.57 10.40
CA LYS A 77 7.86 1.45 9.70
C LYS A 77 7.84 0.37 8.60
N LEU A 78 6.84 0.43 7.73
CA LEU A 78 6.68 -0.51 6.62
C LEU A 78 7.32 0.07 5.34
N ASP A 79 8.34 -0.59 4.82
CA ASP A 79 9.09 -0.17 3.63
C ASP A 79 8.71 -0.96 2.36
N LYS A 80 8.06 -2.12 2.52
CA LYS A 80 7.63 -2.99 1.43
C LYS A 80 6.22 -3.54 1.62
N ILE A 81 5.41 -3.43 0.56
CA ILE A 81 4.19 -4.21 0.37
C ILE A 81 4.22 -4.82 -1.02
N ASN A 82 3.95 -6.12 -1.13
CA ASN A 82 3.95 -6.81 -2.42
C ASN A 82 2.91 -7.92 -2.46
N ARG A 83 2.84 -8.62 -3.60
CA ARG A 83 1.86 -9.67 -3.86
C ARG A 83 1.80 -10.73 -2.75
N LYS A 84 2.93 -11.15 -2.16
CA LYS A 84 2.94 -12.18 -1.10
C LYS A 84 2.15 -11.74 0.14
N HIS A 85 2.20 -10.44 0.47
CA HIS A 85 1.61 -9.86 1.67
C HIS A 85 0.08 -9.76 1.61
N ILE A 86 -0.51 -9.68 0.41
CA ILE A 86 -1.92 -9.31 0.25
C ILE A 86 -2.74 -10.22 -0.69
N LYS A 87 -2.12 -11.09 -1.49
CA LYS A 87 -2.78 -11.90 -2.53
C LYS A 87 -3.99 -12.74 -2.08
N ASN A 88 -4.06 -13.15 -0.83
CA ASN A 88 -5.13 -14.04 -0.35
C ASN A 88 -6.37 -13.27 0.11
N TRP A 89 -6.27 -11.95 0.33
CA TRP A 89 -7.43 -11.12 0.66
C TRP A 89 -8.18 -10.68 -0.60
N LYS A 90 -8.73 -11.66 -1.33
CA LYS A 90 -9.40 -11.45 -2.63
C LYS A 90 -10.63 -10.55 -2.58
N LYS A 91 -11.16 -10.27 -1.39
CA LYS A 91 -12.29 -9.36 -1.15
C LYS A 91 -11.86 -7.92 -0.85
N LEU A 92 -10.56 -7.63 -0.85
CA LEU A 92 -10.07 -6.26 -0.62
C LEU A 92 -10.64 -5.33 -1.67
N THR A 93 -11.35 -4.32 -1.16
CA THR A 93 -11.87 -3.18 -1.91
C THR A 93 -11.07 -1.92 -1.58
N HIS A 94 -10.43 -1.88 -0.41
CA HIS A 94 -9.71 -0.71 0.08
C HIS A 94 -8.33 -1.07 0.64
N ILE A 95 -7.28 -0.40 0.16
CA ILE A 95 -5.93 -0.47 0.74
C ILE A 95 -5.45 0.95 1.03
N TYR A 96 -5.12 1.19 2.30
CA TYR A 96 -4.52 2.43 2.75
C TYR A 96 -3.21 2.09 3.47
N VAL A 97 -2.07 2.42 2.87
CA VAL A 97 -0.77 2.35 3.56
C VAL A 97 -0.19 3.75 3.56
N GLU A 98 -0.40 4.48 4.64
CA GLU A 98 -0.23 5.94 4.69
C GLU A 98 0.80 6.33 5.77
N ASN A 99 1.60 7.36 5.50
CA ASN A 99 2.65 7.82 6.42
C ASN A 99 3.59 6.70 6.88
N CYS A 100 3.96 5.80 5.96
CA CYS A 100 4.91 4.73 6.20
C CYS A 100 6.22 5.04 5.43
N GLU A 101 6.98 4.00 5.07
CA GLU A 101 8.29 4.15 4.42
C GLU A 101 8.36 3.44 3.06
N LEU A 102 7.21 3.18 2.41
CA LEU A 102 7.17 2.44 1.15
C LEU A 102 8.01 3.15 0.08
N ARG A 103 8.89 2.40 -0.60
CA ARG A 103 9.77 2.94 -1.65
C ARG A 103 9.46 2.46 -3.06
N LYS A 104 8.92 1.25 -3.19
CA LYS A 104 8.69 0.61 -4.48
C LYS A 104 7.39 -0.19 -4.49
N LEU A 105 6.67 -0.13 -5.61
CA LEU A 105 5.58 -1.06 -5.93
C LEU A 105 6.01 -1.96 -7.09
N GLU A 106 5.94 -3.28 -6.86
CA GLU A 106 6.24 -4.32 -7.86
C GLU A 106 5.04 -4.47 -8.82
N GLY A 107 5.30 -4.80 -10.09
CA GLY A 107 4.30 -4.79 -11.16
C GLY A 107 3.16 -5.78 -10.96
N ASP A 108 3.33 -6.77 -10.08
CA ASP A 108 2.30 -7.76 -9.75
C ASP A 108 1.69 -7.57 -8.34
N THR A 109 2.00 -6.46 -7.65
CA THR A 109 1.58 -6.22 -6.25
C THR A 109 0.09 -6.46 -6.03
N PHE A 110 -0.76 -6.00 -6.95
CA PHE A 110 -2.23 -6.10 -6.84
C PHE A 110 -2.85 -7.14 -7.79
N LYS A 111 -2.05 -8.02 -8.40
CA LYS A 111 -2.48 -8.91 -9.50
C LYS A 111 -3.69 -9.80 -9.17
N ASP A 112 -3.85 -10.22 -7.91
CA ASP A 112 -4.96 -11.07 -7.46
C ASP A 112 -6.16 -10.29 -6.90
N LEU A 113 -6.07 -8.95 -6.80
CA LEU A 113 -7.00 -8.10 -6.04
C LEU A 113 -7.94 -7.32 -6.96
N LYS A 114 -8.75 -8.05 -7.73
CA LYS A 114 -9.64 -7.50 -8.77
C LYS A 114 -10.79 -6.64 -8.24
N GLU A 115 -11.08 -6.73 -6.94
CA GLU A 115 -12.16 -5.98 -6.29
C GLU A 115 -11.70 -4.61 -5.75
N LEU A 116 -10.42 -4.26 -5.90
CA LEU A 116 -9.90 -2.98 -5.40
C LEU A 116 -10.59 -1.80 -6.07
N LYS A 117 -11.08 -0.90 -5.22
CA LYS A 117 -11.73 0.37 -5.56
C LYS A 117 -10.90 1.55 -5.07
N PHE A 118 -10.29 1.46 -3.89
CA PHE A 118 -9.58 2.59 -3.27
C PHE A 118 -8.16 2.19 -2.88
N ILE A 119 -7.18 2.93 -3.39
CA ILE A 119 -5.77 2.75 -3.03
C ILE A 119 -5.18 4.09 -2.56
N SER A 120 -4.62 4.11 -1.36
CA SER A 120 -3.82 5.24 -0.84
C SER A 120 -2.43 4.78 -0.45
N PHE A 121 -1.42 5.42 -1.02
CA PHE A 121 -0.03 5.38 -0.58
C PHE A 121 0.47 6.76 -0.19
N ASP A 122 -0.42 7.61 0.30
CA ASP A 122 -0.09 8.98 0.65
C ASP A 122 0.88 9.09 1.82
N GLY A 123 1.83 10.02 1.71
CA GLY A 123 2.84 10.27 2.74
C GLY A 123 3.91 9.16 2.84
N ASN A 124 4.23 8.47 1.74
CA ASN A 124 5.30 7.48 1.69
C ASN A 124 6.57 8.05 1.02
N LYS A 125 7.52 7.17 0.70
CA LYS A 125 8.79 7.48 0.04
C LYS A 125 8.87 6.82 -1.33
N LEU A 126 7.74 6.68 -2.04
CA LEU A 126 7.70 5.97 -3.31
C LEU A 126 8.61 6.67 -4.33
N GLU A 127 9.58 5.90 -4.81
CA GLU A 127 10.54 6.27 -5.84
C GLU A 127 10.31 5.47 -7.12
N GLU A 128 9.70 4.28 -7.04
CA GLU A 128 9.49 3.41 -8.18
C GLU A 128 8.10 2.75 -8.14
N ILE A 129 7.39 2.80 -9.27
CA ILE A 129 6.19 2.01 -9.50
C ILE A 129 6.42 1.26 -10.81
N GLU A 130 6.54 -0.05 -10.74
CA GLU A 130 6.83 -0.87 -11.91
C GLU A 130 5.66 -0.84 -12.91
N PRO A 131 5.94 -1.07 -14.21
CA PRO A 131 4.90 -1.29 -15.20
C PRO A 131 3.92 -2.37 -14.74
N LYS A 132 2.66 -2.26 -15.15
CA LYS A 132 1.61 -3.24 -14.89
C LYS A 132 1.13 -3.31 -13.43
N THR A 133 1.69 -2.51 -12.49
CA THR A 133 1.27 -2.48 -11.07
C THR A 133 -0.25 -2.38 -10.89
N PHE A 134 -0.92 -1.56 -11.71
CA PHE A 134 -2.38 -1.34 -11.66
C PHE A 134 -3.15 -2.02 -12.80
N ASP A 135 -2.54 -2.97 -13.51
CA ASP A 135 -3.22 -3.70 -14.58
C ASP A 135 -4.27 -4.66 -13.99
N GLY A 136 -5.43 -4.73 -14.66
CA GLY A 136 -6.55 -5.58 -14.22
C GLY A 136 -7.37 -5.04 -13.03
N LEU A 137 -7.04 -3.85 -12.51
CA LEU A 137 -7.85 -3.17 -11.48
C LEU A 137 -9.02 -2.40 -12.12
N GLU A 138 -9.93 -3.12 -12.77
CA GLU A 138 -11.06 -2.55 -13.52
C GLU A 138 -12.07 -1.81 -12.64
N LYS A 139 -12.10 -2.12 -11.35
CA LYS A 139 -12.99 -1.52 -10.34
C LYS A 139 -12.33 -0.37 -9.56
N LEU A 140 -11.08 -0.02 -9.88
CA LEU A 140 -10.38 1.04 -9.16
C LEU A 140 -11.12 2.36 -9.41
N GLU A 141 -11.59 3.01 -8.36
CA GLU A 141 -12.35 4.28 -8.37
C GLU A 141 -11.46 5.44 -7.90
N TRP A 142 -10.47 5.18 -7.06
CA TRP A 142 -9.65 6.22 -6.46
C TRP A 142 -8.22 5.77 -6.18
N LEU A 143 -7.25 6.60 -6.55
CA LEU A 143 -5.83 6.39 -6.33
C LEU A 143 -5.17 7.65 -5.77
N ASN A 144 -4.56 7.53 -4.60
CA ASN A 144 -3.84 8.62 -3.97
C ASN A 144 -2.38 8.25 -3.71
N LEU A 145 -1.48 8.93 -4.41
CA LEU A 145 -0.04 8.83 -4.27
C LEU A 145 0.54 10.16 -3.74
N ARG A 146 -0.27 11.02 -3.14
CA ARG A 146 0.21 12.33 -2.69
C ARG A 146 1.36 12.22 -1.69
N ARG A 147 2.16 13.28 -1.58
CA ARG A 147 3.25 13.37 -0.59
C ARG A 147 4.22 12.19 -0.66
N ASN A 148 4.60 11.82 -1.88
CA ASN A 148 5.71 10.90 -2.19
C ASN A 148 6.88 11.66 -2.81
N LEU A 149 8.07 11.05 -2.81
CA LEU A 149 9.31 11.75 -3.22
C LEU A 149 9.32 12.14 -4.70
N ASN A 150 8.86 11.27 -5.59
CA ASN A 150 8.94 11.48 -7.04
C ASN A 150 7.60 11.32 -7.77
N ILE A 151 6.54 10.97 -7.05
CA ILE A 151 5.25 10.54 -7.61
C ILE A 151 4.12 11.19 -6.80
N ASP A 152 4.10 12.52 -6.72
CA ASP A 152 3.03 13.26 -6.03
C ASP A 152 1.82 13.45 -6.97
N MET A 153 0.76 12.67 -6.74
CA MET A 153 -0.44 12.64 -7.61
C MET A 153 -1.68 12.08 -6.90
N ARG A 154 -2.88 12.53 -7.29
CA ARG A 154 -4.18 12.01 -6.84
C ARG A 154 -5.11 11.87 -8.04
N PHE A 155 -5.92 10.81 -8.03
CA PHE A 155 -6.93 10.50 -9.03
C PHE A 155 -8.22 10.00 -8.37
N ASP A 156 -9.34 10.43 -8.94
CA ASP A 156 -10.69 10.23 -8.44
C ASP A 156 -11.62 10.07 -9.66
N ILE A 157 -12.14 8.88 -9.96
CA ILE A 157 -12.83 8.60 -11.23
C ILE A 157 -14.09 9.44 -11.43
N ASP A 158 -14.74 9.83 -10.33
CA ASP A 158 -15.97 10.62 -10.37
C ASP A 158 -15.72 12.14 -10.42
N ASP A 159 -14.45 12.58 -10.40
CA ASP A 159 -14.09 13.99 -10.58
C ASP A 159 -13.95 14.28 -12.09
N GLU A 160 -14.79 15.17 -12.63
CA GLU A 160 -14.71 15.62 -14.03
C GLU A 160 -13.33 16.20 -14.41
N ARG A 161 -12.47 16.51 -13.41
CA ARG A 161 -11.09 17.00 -13.60
C ARG A 161 -10.01 15.91 -13.44
N SER A 162 -10.37 14.65 -13.23
CA SER A 162 -9.42 13.57 -12.96
C SER A 162 -8.85 12.91 -14.22
N ASN A 163 -7.52 12.72 -14.22
CA ASN A 163 -6.77 12.06 -15.29
C ASN A 163 -6.99 10.54 -15.28
N SER A 164 -7.53 9.95 -16.35
CA SER A 164 -7.81 8.51 -16.47
C SER A 164 -6.66 7.60 -15.99
N LEU A 165 -6.94 6.34 -15.60
CA LEU A 165 -5.91 5.38 -15.20
C LEU A 165 -4.79 5.23 -16.26
N ASN A 166 -5.13 5.38 -17.54
CA ASN A 166 -4.16 5.39 -18.64
C ASN A 166 -3.27 6.65 -18.63
N GLU A 167 -3.82 7.82 -18.32
CA GLU A 167 -3.06 9.06 -18.15
C GLU A 167 -2.18 9.02 -16.91
N ILE A 168 -2.64 8.43 -15.81
CA ILE A 168 -1.80 8.13 -14.64
C ILE A 168 -0.64 7.22 -15.00
N LYS A 169 -0.90 6.12 -15.73
CA LYS A 169 0.18 5.23 -16.19
C LYS A 169 1.20 6.00 -17.04
N LYS A 170 0.75 6.93 -17.88
CA LYS A 170 1.62 7.84 -18.66
C LYS A 170 2.38 8.81 -17.75
N GLU A 171 1.73 9.42 -16.77
CA GLU A 171 2.35 10.36 -15.83
C GLU A 171 3.40 9.71 -14.95
N ILE A 172 3.09 8.53 -14.38
CA ILE A 172 4.06 7.71 -13.64
C ILE A 172 5.25 7.42 -14.56
N LYS A 173 4.98 6.94 -15.78
CA LYS A 173 6.05 6.70 -16.76
C LYS A 173 6.87 7.96 -17.04
N MET A 174 6.27 9.12 -17.25
CA MET A 174 6.95 10.38 -17.57
C MET A 174 7.75 10.95 -16.38
N LYS A 175 7.17 10.97 -15.18
CA LYS A 175 7.83 11.46 -13.95
C LYS A 175 8.94 10.50 -13.50
N CYS A 176 8.85 9.21 -13.83
CA CYS A 176 9.88 8.21 -13.57
C CYS A 176 11.00 8.14 -14.65
N ILE A 177 10.94 8.91 -15.76
CA ILE A 177 12.02 8.98 -16.77
C ILE A 177 12.94 10.17 -16.49
N LYS A 178 13.99 10.01 -15.66
CA LYS A 178 15.22 10.82 -15.73
C LYS A 178 16.42 10.06 -15.14
N LYS A 179 16.99 9.10 -15.88
CA LYS A 179 18.31 8.55 -15.54
C LYS A 179 19.36 8.48 -16.64
N ASN A 180 19.07 8.81 -17.89
CA ASN A 180 20.05 8.68 -18.98
C ASN A 180 20.04 9.86 -19.97
N SER A 181 20.16 11.07 -19.47
CA SER A 181 20.71 12.16 -20.29
C SER A 181 21.72 12.93 -19.44
N ASN A 182 22.98 12.90 -19.84
CA ASN A 182 23.97 13.88 -19.41
C ASN A 182 23.45 15.26 -19.85
N PHE A 183 22.72 15.95 -19.00
CA PHE A 183 22.46 17.37 -19.17
C PHE A 183 23.50 18.10 -18.34
N GLU A 184 24.59 18.49 -18.99
CA GLU A 184 25.40 19.61 -18.51
C GLU A 184 24.54 20.87 -18.68
N GLU A 185 24.18 21.55 -17.58
CA GLU A 185 23.74 22.94 -17.69
C GLU A 185 24.94 23.76 -18.20
N PRO A 186 24.80 24.57 -19.26
CA PRO A 186 25.85 25.48 -19.67
C PRO A 186 26.15 26.44 -18.51
N GLY A 187 27.30 26.26 -17.84
CA GLY A 187 27.85 27.24 -16.91
C GLY A 187 27.93 26.91 -15.42
N ARG A 188 27.62 25.69 -14.94
CA ARG A 188 27.85 25.34 -13.51
C ARG A 188 28.67 24.06 -13.31
N LYS A 189 29.95 24.22 -12.94
CA LYS A 189 30.89 23.16 -12.53
C LYS A 189 30.60 22.59 -11.13
N ARG A 190 29.39 22.08 -10.87
CA ARG A 190 29.13 21.23 -9.70
C ARG A 190 28.31 20.01 -10.09
N LYS A 191 28.95 18.84 -10.08
CA LYS A 191 28.30 17.53 -10.17
C LYS A 191 27.33 17.36 -9.00
N MET A 192 26.05 17.68 -9.18
CA MET A 192 25.01 17.21 -8.27
C MET A 192 24.58 15.82 -8.70
N PHE A 193 24.94 14.81 -7.91
CA PHE A 193 24.36 13.47 -8.03
C PHE A 193 22.90 13.51 -7.55
N LYS A 194 21.96 13.92 -8.41
CA LYS A 194 20.55 13.61 -8.19
C LYS A 194 20.33 12.14 -8.57
N LYS A 195 20.45 11.24 -7.59
CA LYS A 195 20.03 9.84 -7.70
C LYS A 195 18.50 9.81 -7.78
N PHE A 196 17.89 9.63 -8.95
CA PHE A 196 16.48 9.22 -9.03
C PHE A 196 16.20 8.28 -10.22
N CYS A 197 15.45 7.22 -9.88
CA CYS A 197 14.59 6.30 -10.65
C CYS A 197 15.18 5.39 -11.75
N TYR A 198 14.96 4.08 -11.57
CA TYR A 198 15.06 3.02 -12.59
C TYR A 198 13.63 2.56 -12.94
N CYS A 199 13.35 2.39 -14.23
CA CYS A 199 12.40 1.37 -14.66
C CYS A 199 13.25 0.23 -15.21
N SER A 200 13.18 -0.96 -14.61
CA SER A 200 13.59 -2.17 -15.31
C SER A 200 12.74 -2.27 -16.58
N ARG A 201 13.42 -2.30 -17.74
CA ARG A 201 12.77 -2.70 -18.98
C ARG A 201 12.48 -4.20 -18.89
N ASP A 202 11.34 -4.61 -19.46
CA ASP A 202 11.12 -6.00 -19.88
C ASP A 202 12.32 -6.51 -20.69
#